data_AF-A0A837P372-F1
#
_entry.id   AF-A0A837P372-F1
#
_cell.length_a   1.000
_cell.length_b   1.000
_cell.length_c   1.000
_cell.angle_alpha   90.00
_cell.angle_beta   90.00
_cell.angle_gamma   90.00
#
_symmetry.space_group_name_H-M   'P 1'
#
loop_
_entity.id
_entity.type
_entity.pdbx_description
1 polymer ?
#
loop_
_entity_poly.entity_id
_entity_poly.type
_entity_poly.pdbx_seq_one_letter_code
_entity_poly.pdbx_strand_id
1 'polypeptide(L)'
;MQNQQSNLKLISKNLHASYRQFMDDFTAAPTVVAPLLPMMPAFQRDLFLAQAHTEHYQIMLQMQPQLTESRPYNIHGVLKNLASGQLVLVNRQLHLTHLVDPDAIRYIKRV
;
A
#
# COMPACT_ATOMS: atom_id res chain seq x y z
N MET A 1 9.82 -27.62 52.30
CA MET A 1 9.71 -26.34 51.58
C MET A 1 10.04 -26.57 50.10
N GLN A 2 9.05 -26.77 49.22
CA GLN A 2 9.32 -27.18 47.82
C GLN A 2 8.32 -26.63 46.78
N ASN A 3 7.65 -25.50 47.06
CA ASN A 3 6.56 -24.98 46.21
C ASN A 3 6.83 -23.62 45.55
N GLN A 4 7.93 -22.94 45.90
CA GLN A 4 8.20 -21.57 45.39
C GLN A 4 8.95 -21.56 44.04
N GLN A 5 9.83 -22.54 43.78
CA GLN A 5 10.60 -22.60 42.54
C GLN A 5 9.76 -22.97 41.31
N SER A 6 8.72 -23.79 41.47
CA SER A 6 7.82 -24.17 40.36
C SER A 6 6.95 -23.01 39.89
N ASN A 7 6.46 -22.19 40.82
CA ASN A 7 5.64 -21.02 40.49
C ASN A 7 6.44 -19.93 39.77
N LEU A 8 7.70 -19.69 40.15
CA LEU A 8 8.57 -18.72 39.47
C LEU A 8 8.88 -19.14 38.02
N LYS A 9 9.10 -20.44 37.77
CA LYS A 9 9.32 -20.98 36.42
C LYS A 9 8.06 -20.92 35.54
N LEU A 10 6.87 -21.03 36.14
CA LEU A 10 5.59 -20.90 35.43
C LEU A 10 5.35 -19.44 35.01
N ILE A 11 5.60 -18.49 35.92
CA ILE A 11 5.47 -17.05 35.68
C ILE A 11 6.44 -16.59 34.58
N SER A 12 7.69 -17.07 34.60
CA SER A 12 8.69 -16.69 33.59
C SER A 12 8.33 -17.19 32.18
N LYS A 13 7.73 -18.39 32.08
CA LYS A 13 7.29 -18.95 30.79
C LYS A 13 6.11 -18.17 30.21
N ASN A 14 5.16 -17.79 31.06
CA ASN A 14 3.99 -17.03 30.63
C ASN A 14 4.38 -15.61 30.18
N LEU A 15 5.26 -14.93 30.93
CA LEU A 15 5.79 -13.61 30.55
C LEU A 15 6.53 -13.65 29.21
N HIS A 16 7.33 -14.69 28.99
CA HIS A 16 8.09 -14.83 27.75
C HIS A 16 7.19 -15.15 26.54
N ALA A 17 6.13 -15.96 26.74
CA ALA A 17 5.13 -16.22 25.70
C ALA A 17 4.34 -14.95 25.35
N SER A 18 3.87 -14.21 26.36
CA SER A 18 3.17 -12.94 26.15
C SER A 18 4.05 -11.88 25.48
N TYR A 19 5.33 -11.81 25.83
CA TYR A 19 6.29 -10.91 25.17
C TYR A 19 6.52 -11.28 23.71
N ARG A 20 6.67 -12.57 23.39
CA ARG A 20 6.79 -13.04 22.00
C ARG A 20 5.55 -12.69 21.19
N GLN A 21 4.36 -12.97 21.72
CA GLN A 21 3.11 -12.68 21.03
C GLN A 21 2.91 -11.17 20.83
N PHE A 22 3.25 -10.34 21.82
CA PHE A 22 3.25 -8.89 21.65
C PHE A 22 4.23 -8.42 20.55
N MET A 23 5.42 -9.01 20.48
CA MET A 23 6.41 -8.67 19.44
C MET A 23 6.00 -9.17 18.06
N ASP A 24 5.36 -10.33 17.97
CA ASP A 24 4.80 -10.87 16.72
C ASP A 24 3.66 -9.94 16.22
N ASP A 25 2.75 -9.51 17.11
CA ASP A 25 1.67 -8.58 16.78
C ASP A 25 2.19 -7.17 16.44
N PHE A 26 3.29 -6.73 17.06
CA PHE A 26 3.91 -5.44 16.80
C PHE A 26 4.72 -5.42 15.49
N THR A 27 5.31 -6.55 15.11
CA THR A 27 6.05 -6.69 13.85
C THR A 27 5.17 -7.09 12.67
N ALA A 28 3.93 -7.50 12.91
CA ALA A 28 2.92 -7.69 11.88
C ALA A 28 2.64 -6.34 11.21
N ALA A 29 3.23 -6.12 10.03
CA ALA A 29 2.99 -4.94 9.22
C ALA A 29 1.47 -4.78 9.04
N PRO A 30 0.88 -3.61 9.40
CA PRO A 30 -0.55 -3.40 9.24
C PRO A 30 -0.86 -3.51 7.75
N THR A 31 -1.44 -4.64 7.37
CA THR A 31 -1.77 -4.91 5.98
C THR A 31 -3.09 -4.21 5.71
N VAL A 32 -3.03 -2.88 5.55
CA VAL A 32 -4.16 -2.08 5.09
C VAL A 32 -4.43 -2.52 3.66
N VAL A 33 -5.32 -3.50 3.50
CA VAL A 33 -5.78 -3.95 2.20
C VAL A 33 -6.68 -2.84 1.66
N ALA A 34 -6.25 -2.16 0.60
CA ALA A 34 -7.11 -1.18 -0.05
C ALA A 34 -8.37 -1.91 -0.55
N PRO A 35 -9.58 -1.34 -0.41
CA PRO A 35 -10.76 -1.92 -1.02
C PRO A 35 -10.61 -1.90 -2.55
N LEU A 36 -11.04 -2.96 -3.22
CA LEU A 36 -11.10 -2.99 -4.68
C LEU A 36 -12.20 -2.03 -5.15
N LEU A 37 -11.81 -0.97 -5.84
CA LEU A 37 -12.73 0.03 -6.38
C LEU A 37 -13.35 -0.47 -7.69
N PRO A 38 -14.53 0.03 -8.10
CA PRO A 38 -15.08 -0.28 -9.41
C PRO A 38 -14.11 0.12 -10.52
N MET A 39 -14.19 -0.57 -11.66
CA MET A 39 -13.43 -0.17 -12.83
C MET A 39 -13.99 1.15 -13.36
N MET A 40 -13.15 2.19 -13.36
CA MET A 40 -13.51 3.48 -13.92
C MET A 40 -13.64 3.35 -15.45
N PRO A 41 -14.70 3.91 -16.07
CA PRO A 41 -14.82 3.95 -17.52
C PRO A 41 -13.59 4.55 -18.20
N ALA A 42 -13.19 4.02 -19.35
CA ALA A 42 -11.98 4.44 -20.06
C ALA A 42 -11.95 5.96 -20.30
N PHE A 43 -13.03 6.53 -20.84
CA PHE A 43 -13.14 7.97 -21.11
C PHE A 43 -12.91 8.84 -19.86
N GLN A 44 -13.33 8.37 -18.67
CA GLN A 44 -13.11 9.09 -17.43
C GLN A 44 -11.65 9.00 -17.00
N ARG A 45 -11.04 7.81 -17.09
CA ARG A 45 -9.60 7.63 -16.78
C ARG A 45 -8.76 8.54 -17.67
N ASP A 46 -9.02 8.56 -18.98
CA ASP A 46 -8.27 9.36 -19.94
C ASP A 46 -8.39 10.86 -19.63
N LEU A 47 -9.61 11.33 -19.35
CA LEU A 47 -9.85 12.72 -18.95
C LEU A 47 -9.10 13.07 -17.66
N PHE A 48 -9.15 12.22 -16.64
CA PHE A 48 -8.47 12.45 -15.37
C PHE A 48 -6.95 12.43 -15.52
N LEU A 49 -6.39 11.52 -16.32
CA LEU A 49 -4.95 11.47 -16.60
C LEU A 49 -4.49 12.73 -17.32
N ALA A 50 -5.23 13.18 -18.34
CA ALA A 50 -4.93 14.41 -19.07
C ALA A 50 -4.98 15.64 -18.14
N GLN A 51 -6.00 15.73 -17.28
CA GLN A 51 -6.09 16.81 -16.30
C GLN A 51 -4.97 16.75 -15.27
N ALA A 52 -4.67 15.59 -14.71
CA ALA A 52 -3.60 15.42 -13.73
C ALA A 52 -2.23 15.73 -14.32
N HIS A 53 -2.02 15.43 -15.60
CA HIS A 53 -0.80 15.79 -16.32
C HIS A 53 -0.67 17.30 -16.49
N THR A 54 -1.74 18.00 -16.86
CA THR A 54 -1.72 19.46 -17.11
C THR A 54 -1.65 20.27 -15.81
N GLU A 55 -2.42 19.88 -14.80
CA GLU A 55 -2.59 20.64 -13.56
C GLU A 55 -1.61 20.22 -12.45
N HIS A 56 -0.86 19.14 -12.65
CA HIS A 56 0.17 18.63 -11.74
C HIS A 56 -0.29 18.42 -10.27
N TYR A 57 -1.56 18.09 -10.06
CA TYR A 57 -2.07 17.81 -8.71
C TYR A 57 -1.76 16.39 -8.24
N GLN A 58 -1.87 16.18 -6.91
CA GLN A 58 -1.73 14.87 -6.28
C GLN A 58 -2.91 13.96 -6.63
N ILE A 59 -2.61 12.74 -7.06
CA ILE A 59 -3.59 11.72 -7.40
C ILE A 59 -3.33 10.42 -6.66
N MET A 60 -4.39 9.64 -6.54
CA MET A 60 -4.35 8.23 -6.16
C MET A 60 -4.74 7.39 -7.37
N LEU A 61 -3.87 6.45 -7.73
CA LEU A 61 -4.11 5.42 -8.75
C LEU A 61 -4.31 4.07 -8.07
N GLN A 62 -5.38 3.37 -8.42
CA GLN A 62 -5.50 1.95 -8.14
C GLN A 62 -5.18 1.17 -9.40
N MET A 63 -4.18 0.29 -9.35
CA MET A 63 -3.81 -0.56 -10.47
C MET A 63 -4.72 -1.79 -10.53
N GLN A 64 -4.83 -2.41 -11.71
CA GLN A 64 -5.45 -3.71 -11.87
C GLN A 64 -4.66 -4.75 -11.06
N PRO A 65 -5.30 -5.55 -10.19
CA PRO A 65 -4.61 -6.62 -9.48
C PRO A 65 -4.11 -7.65 -10.51
N GLN A 66 -2.79 -7.90 -10.52
CA GLN A 66 -2.23 -8.98 -11.32
C GLN A 66 -2.53 -10.33 -10.67
N LEU A 67 -2.54 -11.40 -11.46
CA LEU A 67 -2.83 -12.78 -11.00
C LEU A 67 -1.98 -13.23 -9.80
N THR A 68 -0.82 -12.62 -9.57
CA THR A 68 0.11 -12.89 -8.47
C THR A 68 -0.05 -11.96 -7.27
N GLU A 69 -0.71 -10.80 -7.43
CA GLU A 69 -0.95 -9.83 -6.37
C GLU A 69 -2.42 -9.90 -5.95
N SER A 70 -2.69 -10.69 -4.92
CA SER A 70 -4.04 -10.98 -4.43
C SER A 70 -4.78 -9.76 -3.84
N ARG A 71 -4.14 -8.58 -3.80
CA ARG A 71 -4.65 -7.39 -3.13
C ARG A 71 -4.47 -6.18 -4.02
N PRO A 72 -5.54 -5.42 -4.30
CA PRO A 72 -5.38 -4.12 -4.95
C PRO A 72 -4.55 -3.22 -4.04
N TYR A 73 -3.70 -2.41 -4.66
CA TYR A 73 -2.90 -1.41 -3.97
C TYR A 73 -3.12 -0.04 -4.61
N ASN A 74 -2.96 0.98 -3.79
CA ASN A 74 -3.17 2.37 -4.20
C ASN A 74 -1.83 3.10 -4.18
N ILE A 75 -1.47 3.68 -5.31
CA ILE A 75 -0.27 4.48 -5.47
C ILE A 75 -0.66 5.95 -5.40
N HIS A 76 0.11 6.75 -4.67
CA HIS A 76 -0.13 8.18 -4.53
C HIS A 76 1.05 8.97 -5.11
N GLY A 77 0.77 10.09 -5.78
CA GLY A 77 1.82 10.97 -6.25
C GLY A 77 1.35 12.01 -7.27
N VAL A 78 2.31 12.67 -7.91
CA VAL A 78 2.05 13.59 -9.03
C VAL A 78 2.47 12.92 -10.33
N LEU A 79 1.60 13.02 -11.33
CA LEU A 79 1.81 12.45 -12.65
C LEU A 79 2.87 13.23 -13.42
N LYS A 80 3.78 12.52 -14.08
CA LYS A 80 4.80 13.09 -14.97
C LYS A 80 5.05 12.17 -16.16
N ASN A 81 5.51 12.76 -17.25
CA ASN A 81 6.09 12.03 -18.36
C ASN A 81 7.61 12.08 -18.29
N LEU A 82 8.26 10.94 -18.47
CA LEU A 82 9.70 10.88 -18.73
C LEU A 82 9.98 11.33 -20.17
N ALA A 83 11.23 11.71 -20.44
CA ALA A 83 11.69 12.04 -21.79
C ALA A 83 11.51 10.88 -22.79
N SER A 84 11.46 9.64 -22.29
CA SER A 84 11.17 8.43 -23.05
C SER A 84 9.69 8.27 -23.44
N GLY A 85 8.80 9.16 -23.00
CA GLY A 85 7.35 9.07 -23.18
C GLY A 85 6.64 8.17 -22.18
N GLN A 86 7.37 7.55 -21.25
CA GLN A 86 6.79 6.71 -20.19
C GLN A 86 6.09 7.56 -19.14
N LEU A 87 4.90 7.12 -18.74
CA LEU A 87 4.13 7.71 -17.67
C LEU A 87 4.68 7.25 -16.32
N VAL A 88 4.95 8.19 -15.43
CA VAL A 88 5.42 7.90 -14.07
C VAL A 88 4.60 8.66 -13.04
N LEU A 89 4.44 8.02 -11.89
CA LEU A 89 3.83 8.63 -10.71
C LEU A 89 4.91 8.85 -9.66
N VAL A 90 5.19 10.12 -9.36
CA VAL A 90 6.25 10.49 -8.42
C VAL A 90 5.66 10.76 -7.06
N ASN A 91 6.03 9.93 -6.08
CA ASN A 91 5.73 10.16 -4.68
C ASN A 91 6.93 10.83 -4.00
N ARG A 92 6.83 12.14 -3.75
CA ARG A 92 7.91 12.90 -3.09
C ARG A 92 8.06 12.59 -1.61
N GLN A 93 7.00 12.14 -0.93
CA GLN A 93 7.02 11.84 0.50
C GLN A 93 7.75 10.54 0.80
N LEU A 94 7.56 9.54 -0.08
CA LEU A 94 8.20 8.22 0.04
C LEU A 94 9.47 8.08 -0.81
N HIS A 95 9.89 9.16 -1.48
CA HIS A 95 11.04 9.18 -2.41
C HIS A 95 11.00 8.07 -3.46
N LEU A 96 9.81 7.74 -3.96
CA LEU A 96 9.61 6.62 -4.86
C LEU A 96 8.93 7.08 -6.14
N THR A 97 9.36 6.52 -7.27
CA THR A 97 8.81 6.78 -8.59
C THR A 97 8.30 5.49 -9.17
N HIS A 98 7.01 5.42 -9.45
CA HIS A 98 6.39 4.26 -10.05
C HIS A 98 6.29 4.46 -11.55
N LEU A 99 6.70 3.45 -12.32
CA LEU A 99 6.35 3.37 -13.74
C LEU A 99 4.91 2.91 -13.85
N VAL A 100 4.11 3.64 -14.61
CA VAL A 100 2.67 3.42 -14.74
C VAL A 100 2.35 3.02 -16.16
N ASP A 101 1.72 1.87 -16.31
CA ASP A 101 1.03 1.47 -17.53
C ASP A 101 -0.42 2.02 -17.47
N PRO A 102 -0.82 2.95 -18.36
CA PRO A 102 -2.17 3.52 -18.38
C PRO A 102 -3.28 2.46 -18.50
N ASP A 103 -3.04 1.39 -19.25
CA ASP A 103 -4.05 0.34 -19.49
C ASP A 103 -4.29 -0.48 -18.23
N ALA A 104 -3.27 -0.60 -17.37
CA ALA A 104 -3.33 -1.27 -16.09
C ALA A 104 -3.97 -0.43 -14.98
N ILE A 105 -4.43 0.80 -15.24
CA ILE A 105 -5.08 1.64 -14.23
C ILE A 105 -6.54 1.24 -14.08
N ARG A 106 -6.97 0.79 -12.90
CA ARG A 106 -8.38 0.47 -12.60
C ARG A 106 -9.19 1.72 -12.23
N TYR A 107 -8.61 2.61 -11.42
CA TYR A 107 -9.33 3.76 -10.86
C TYR A 107 -8.37 4.92 -10.57
N ILE A 108 -8.87 6.15 -10.71
CA ILE A 108 -8.12 7.40 -10.49
C ILE A 108 -8.96 8.34 -9.64
N LYS A 109 -8.36 9.01 -8.67
CA LYS A 109 -8.98 10.19 -8.02
C LYS A 109 -7.94 11.22 -7.65
N ARG A 110 -8.39 12.47 -7.57
CA ARG A 110 -7.64 13.56 -6.93
C ARG A 110 -7.64 13.37 -5.41
N VAL A 111 -6.51 13.74 -4.78
CA VAL A 111 -6.31 13.73 -3.33
C VAL A 111 -6.21 15.17 -2.81
#